data_AF-A0A7H1M898-F1
#
_entry.id   AF-A0A7H1M898-F1
#
_cell.length_a   1.000
_cell.length_b   1.000
_cell.length_c   1.000
_cell.angle_alpha   90.00
_cell.angle_beta   90.00
_cell.angle_gamma   90.00
#
_symmetry.space_group_name_H-M   'P 1'
#
loop_
_entity.id
_entity.type
_entity.pdbx_description
1 polymer ?
#
loop_
_entity_poly.entity_id
_entity_poly.type
_entity_poly.pdbx_seq_one_letter_code
_entity_poly.pdbx_strand_id
1 'polypeptide(L)' 'MYAIVYEAEAQADLLAILSYYADEGGMALAENIGSRIETALAGLAYLSYRSIESSLVHGTREFTCSKS' A
#
# COMPACT_ATOMS: atom_id res chain seq x y z
N MET A 1 -0.22 5.05 -18.47
CA MET A 1 -0.55 5.29 -17.06
C MET A 1 -1.79 4.47 -16.76
N TYR A 2 -1.72 3.57 -15.79
CA TYR A 2 -2.87 2.76 -15.37
C TYR A 2 -3.68 3.51 -14.30
N ALA A 3 -4.99 3.26 -14.26
CA ALA A 3 -5.81 3.70 -13.14
C ALA A 3 -5.57 2.77 -11.94
N ILE A 4 -5.31 3.34 -10.77
CA ILE A 4 -5.27 2.58 -9.52
C ILE A 4 -6.69 2.51 -8.97
N VAL A 5 -7.17 1.29 -8.74
CA VAL A 5 -8.48 1.02 -8.17
C VAL A 5 -8.27 0.13 -6.96
N TYR A 6 -8.94 0.47 -5.87
CA TYR A 6 -8.89 -0.30 -4.63
C TYR A 6 -10.19 -1.06 -4.43
N GLU A 7 -10.07 -2.35 -4.13
CA GLU A 7 -11.18 -3.13 -3.60
C GLU A 7 -11.61 -2.60 -2.22
N ALA A 8 -12.84 -2.90 -1.82
CA ALA A 8 -13.38 -2.41 -0.55
C ALA A 8 -12.59 -2.95 0.64
N GLU A 9 -12.19 -4.22 0.57
CA GLU A 9 -11.35 -4.87 1.57
C GLU A 9 -9.99 -4.18 1.70
N ALA A 10 -9.35 -3.82 0.58
CA ALA A 10 -8.07 -3.12 0.60
C ALA A 10 -8.15 -1.72 1.23
N GLN A 11 -9.28 -1.03 1.08
CA GLN A 11 -9.51 0.27 1.75
C GLN A 11 -9.69 0.08 3.26
N ALA A 12 -10.41 -0.97 3.67
CA ALA A 12 -10.58 -1.31 5.08
C ALA A 12 -9.25 -1.71 5.74
N ASP A 13 -8.41 -2.48 5.03
CA ASP A 13 -7.08 -2.86 5.49
C ASP A 13 -6.18 -1.64 5.68
N LEU A 14 -6.17 -0.70 4.73
CA LEU A 14 -5.41 0.54 4.86
C LEU A 14 -5.86 1.34 6.09
N LEU A 15 -7.17 1.48 6.29
CA LEU A 15 -7.70 2.15 7.48
C LEU A 15 -7.26 1.46 8.78
N ALA A 16 -7.35 0.14 8.84
CA ALA A 16 -6.95 -0.63 10.02
C ALA A 16 -5.45 -0.46 10.34
N ILE A 17 -4.59 -0.48 9.33
CA ILE A 17 -3.14 -0.25 9.48
C ILE A 17 -2.88 1.16 10.03
N LEU A 18 -3.55 2.18 9.49
CA LEU A 18 -3.35 3.56 9.93
C LEU A 18 -3.88 3.79 11.34
N SER A 19 -5.04 3.21 11.69
CA SER A 19 -5.57 3.25 13.05
C SER A 19 -4.60 2.63 14.06
N TYR A 20 -4.04 1.45 13.74
CA TYR A 20 -3.04 0.82 14.60
C TYR A 20 -1.84 1.73 14.87
N TYR A 21 -1.27 2.36 13.84
CA TYR A 21 -0.11 3.25 14.04
C TYR A 21 -0.48 4.57 14.71
N ALA A 22 -1.72 5.04 14.57
CA ALA A 22 -2.22 6.20 15.29
C ALA A 22 -2.31 5.90 16.79
N ASP A 23 -2.80 4.71 17.14
CA ASP A 23 -2.92 4.28 18.55
C ASP A 23 -1.55 4.02 19.18
N GLU A 24 -0.63 3.36 18.47
CA GLU A 24 0.68 2.97 18.99
C GLU A 24 1.71 4.13 19.02
N GLY A 25 1.68 5.01 18.03
CA GLY A 25 2.72 6.02 17.82
C GLY A 25 2.22 7.43 17.54
N GLY A 26 0.92 7.66 17.63
CA GLY A 26 0.28 8.95 17.39
C GLY A 26 0.01 9.25 15.92
N MET A 27 -0.82 10.26 15.69
CA MET A 27 -1.28 10.66 14.35
C MET A 27 -0.15 10.96 13.37
N ALA A 28 0.94 11.58 13.83
CA ALA A 28 2.08 11.89 12.95
C ALA A 28 2.76 10.64 12.36
N LEU A 29 2.81 9.53 13.13
CA LEU A 29 3.32 8.27 12.61
C LEU A 29 2.37 7.67 11.57
N ALA A 30 1.07 7.66 11.87
CA ALA A 30 0.05 7.17 10.94
C ALA A 30 0.08 7.94 9.61
N GLU A 31 0.12 9.28 9.66
CA GLU A 31 0.22 10.14 8.46
C GLU A 31 1.49 9.83 7.65
N ASN A 32 2.64 9.66 8.31
CA ASN A 32 3.88 9.32 7.63
C ASN A 32 3.79 7.95 6.92
N ILE A 33 3.24 6.94 7.60
CA ILE A 33 3.03 5.61 7.02
C ILE A 33 2.05 5.66 5.86
N GLY A 34 0.92 6.37 6.01
CA GLY A 34 -0.10 6.53 4.97
C GLY A 34 0.48 7.19 3.72
N SER A 35 1.16 8.32 3.87
CA SER A 35 1.81 9.02 2.75
C SER A 35 2.81 8.14 2.00
N ARG A 36 3.57 7.31 2.73
CA ARG A 36 4.53 6.37 2.12
C ARG A 36 3.84 5.27 1.32
N ILE A 37 2.76 4.69 1.85
CA ILE A 37 1.97 3.66 1.16
C ILE A 37 1.35 4.25 -0.11
N GLU A 38 0.66 5.39 0.00
CA GLU A 38 0.01 6.07 -1.13
C GLU A 38 1.00 6.43 -2.23
N THR A 39 2.16 6.98 -1.88
CA THR A 39 3.21 7.33 -2.85
C THR A 39 3.74 6.09 -3.57
N ALA A 40 3.97 5.01 -2.82
CA ALA A 40 4.47 3.78 -3.40
C ALA A 40 3.46 3.15 -4.38
N LEU A 41 2.17 3.14 -4.02
CA LEU A 41 1.09 2.61 -4.85
C LEU A 41 0.81 3.50 -6.07
N ALA A 42 0.84 4.83 -5.91
CA ALA A 42 0.73 5.76 -7.03
C ALA A 42 1.86 5.54 -8.07
N GLY A 43 3.05 5.17 -7.61
CA GLY A 43 4.17 4.79 -8.49
C GLY A 43 3.87 3.59 -9.41
N LEU A 44 3.02 2.64 -8.97
CA LEU A 44 2.66 1.47 -9.78
C LEU A 44 1.82 1.83 -11.01
N ALA A 45 1.14 2.98 -11.01
CA ALA A 45 0.43 3.49 -12.19
C ALA A 45 1.36 3.72 -13.40
N TYR A 46 2.65 3.96 -13.11
CA TYR A 46 3.70 4.24 -14.09
C TYR A 46 4.69 3.07 -14.22
N LEU A 47 5.00 2.40 -13.10
CA LEU A 47 6.08 1.41 -13.00
C LEU A 47 5.54 0.07 -12.48
N SER A 48 4.49 -0.46 -13.10
CA SER A 48 3.83 -1.71 -12.67
C SER A 48 4.75 -2.93 -12.63
N TYR A 49 5.85 -2.90 -13.40
CA TYR A 49 6.88 -3.94 -13.41
C TYR A 49 7.67 -4.05 -12.09
N ARG A 50 7.54 -3.09 -11.17
CA ARG A 50 8.15 -3.14 -9.82
C ARG A 50 7.51 -4.19 -8.90
N SER A 51 6.35 -4.71 -9.26
CA SER A 51 5.72 -5.83 -8.57
C SER A 51 6.28 -7.17 -9.07
N ILE A 52 6.36 -8.17 -8.21
CA ILE A 52 6.83 -9.53 -8.55
C ILE A 52 5.64 -10.48 -8.61
N GLU A 53 5.72 -11.53 -9.42
CA GLU A 53 4.65 -12.55 -9.43
C GLU A 53 4.54 -13.22 -8.05
N SER A 54 3.31 -13.36 -7.55
CA SER A 54 3.08 -14.01 -6.27
C SER A 54 3.33 -15.51 -6.38
N SER A 55 4.06 -16.07 -5.42
CA SER A 55 4.20 -17.52 -5.28
C SER A 55 3.01 -18.15 -4.52
N LEU A 56 2.17 -17.33 -3.88
CA LEU A 56 1.09 -17.76 -3.00
C LEU A 56 -0.27 -17.72 -3.69
N VAL A 57 -0.52 -16.71 -4.52
CA VAL A 57 -1.83 -16.49 -5.17
C VAL A 57 -1.64 -16.33 -6.67
N HIS A 58 -2.03 -17.35 -7.42
CA HIS A 58 -1.89 -17.39 -8.88
C HIS A 58 -2.64 -16.23 -9.56
N GLY A 59 -1.99 -15.59 -10.53
CA GLY A 59 -2.54 -14.46 -11.27
C GLY A 59 -2.41 -13.11 -10.56
N THR A 60 -1.75 -13.06 -9.41
CA THR A 60 -1.50 -11.81 -8.66
C THR A 60 -0.03 -11.46 -8.62
N ARG A 61 0.26 -10.22 -8.21
CA ARG A 61 1.63 -9.72 -8.04
C ARG A 61 1.76 -9.05 -6.68
N GLU A 62 2.92 -9.25 -6.05
CA GLU A 62 3.26 -8.69 -4.76
C GLU A 62 4.17 -7.48 -4.93
N PHE A 63 3.95 -6.46 -4.09
CA PHE A 63 4.75 -5.26 -4.08
C PHE A 63 5.00 -4.81 -2.65
N THR A 64 6.28 -4.67 -2.30
CA THR A 64 6.68 -4.26 -0.96
C THR A 64 6.84 -2.74 -0.88
N CYS A 65 6.04 -2.09 -0.04
CA CYS A 65 6.19 -0.68 0.30
C CYS A 65 7.35 -0.50 1.30
N SER A 66 8.60 -0.66 0.87
CA SER A 66 9.77 -0.53 1.73
C SER A 66 10.06 0.94 2.13
N LYS A 67 10.77 1.14 3.25
CA LYS A 67 11.39 2.44 3.60
C LYS A 67 12.45 2.75 2.53
N SER A 68 12.26 3.83 1.77
CA SER A 68 13.36 4.54 1.12
C SER A 68 14.22 5.23 2.18
#